data_AF-A0AAN8R2V6-F1
#
_entry.id   AF-A0AAN8R2V6-F1
#
_cell.length_a   1.000
_cell.length_b   1.000
_cell.length_c   1.000
_cell.angle_alpha   90.00
_cell.angle_beta   90.00
_cell.angle_gamma   90.00
#
_symmetry.space_group_name_H-M   'P 1'
#
loop_
_entity.id
_entity.type
_entity.pdbx_description
1 polymer ?
#
loop_
_entity_poly.entity_id
_entity_poly.type
_entity_poly.pdbx_seq_one_letter_code
_entity_poly.pdbx_strand_id
1 'polypeptide(L)'
;MMIGTRSSLFFCLWWRACWFFISPAVITVILVWSLLTFHPPSYGTVQYPAWGVALGWCMIAFCLIWIPLVAVWKILNAQGNPWQRMCAVCSPVEGWGPYLEVHRGERYYRKNSLHLPDNNVYHISNNLTRL
;
A
#
# COMPACT_ATOMS: atom_id res chain seq x y z
N MET A 1 10.51 16.54 3.67
CA MET A 1 10.82 15.08 3.62
C MET A 1 11.94 14.84 4.61
N MET A 2 12.19 13.59 5.04
CA MET A 2 13.08 13.28 6.18
C MET A 2 14.52 13.81 6.08
N ILE A 3 14.95 14.26 4.90
CA ILE A 3 16.16 15.06 4.71
C ILE A 3 15.80 16.55 4.88
N GLY A 4 16.31 17.20 5.92
CA GLY A 4 15.90 18.53 6.38
C GLY A 4 16.20 19.71 5.44
N THR A 5 16.51 19.46 4.17
CA THR A 5 16.81 20.50 3.18
C THR A 5 15.59 20.74 2.27
N ARG A 6 15.23 22.01 2.08
CA ARG A 6 14.28 22.40 1.03
C ARG A 6 14.97 22.19 -0.33
N SER A 7 14.94 20.97 -0.86
CA SER A 7 15.21 20.75 -2.28
C SER A 7 14.30 21.71 -3.06
N SER A 8 14.87 22.52 -3.97
CA SER A 8 14.17 23.54 -4.77
C SER A 8 12.74 23.11 -5.07
N LEU A 9 11.75 23.98 -4.80
CA LEU A 9 10.31 23.68 -4.91
C LEU A 9 9.98 23.02 -6.26
N PHE A 10 10.69 23.41 -7.31
CA PHE A 10 10.63 22.80 -8.63
C PHE A 10 10.94 21.30 -8.63
N PHE A 11 12.04 20.87 -8.00
CA PHE A 11 12.43 19.46 -7.89
C PHE A 11 11.44 18.64 -7.06
N CYS A 12 10.92 19.20 -5.97
CA CYS A 12 9.92 18.53 -5.14
C CYS A 12 8.57 18.37 -5.86
N LEU A 13 8.12 19.40 -6.59
CA LEU A 13 6.90 19.35 -7.40
C LEU A 13 7.04 18.36 -8.57
N TRP A 14 8.17 18.40 -9.27
CA TRP A 14 8.50 17.45 -10.33
C TRP A 14 8.46 16.02 -9.82
N TRP A 15 9.17 15.74 -8.72
CA TRP A 15 9.18 14.42 -8.09
C TRP A 15 7.76 13.96 -7.71
N ARG A 16 6.97 14.82 -7.05
CA ARG A 16 5.59 14.47 -6.68
C ARG A 16 4.70 14.19 -7.88
N ALA A 17 4.84 14.98 -8.96
CA ALA A 17 4.11 14.74 -10.21
C ALA A 17 4.53 13.42 -10.87
N CYS A 18 5.82 13.08 -10.85
CA CYS A 18 6.32 11.79 -11.34
C CYS A 18 5.70 10.60 -10.61
N TRP A 19 5.56 10.68 -9.28
CA TRP A 19 4.98 9.59 -8.48
C TRP A 19 3.46 9.49 -8.62
N PHE A 20 2.76 10.61 -8.76
CA PHE A 20 1.30 10.62 -8.80
C PHE A 20 0.72 10.41 -10.18
N PHE A 21 1.40 10.86 -11.25
CA PHE A 21 0.86 10.82 -12.60
C PHE A 21 1.69 9.94 -13.53
N ILE A 22 3.01 10.17 -13.60
CA ILE A 22 3.86 9.47 -14.57
C ILE A 22 3.97 7.99 -14.25
N SER A 23 4.28 7.64 -13.00
CA SER A 23 4.44 6.25 -12.58
C SER A 23 3.18 5.41 -12.79
N PRO A 24 1.98 5.81 -12.31
CA PRO A 24 0.78 5.01 -12.55
C PRO A 24 0.40 4.98 -14.03
N ALA A 25 0.59 6.07 -14.79
CA ALA A 25 0.29 6.08 -16.22
C ALA A 25 1.20 5.11 -16.99
N VAL A 26 2.51 5.15 -16.76
CA VAL A 26 3.48 4.26 -17.43
C VAL A 26 3.22 2.80 -17.07
N ILE A 27 2.98 2.49 -15.79
CA ILE A 27 2.65 1.12 -15.36
C ILE A 27 1.37 0.63 -16.05
N THR A 28 0.33 1.48 -16.12
CA THR A 28 -0.95 1.11 -16.76
C THR A 28 -0.76 0.88 -18.27
N VAL A 29 -0.02 1.74 -18.95
CA VAL A 29 0.25 1.61 -20.39
C VAL A 29 1.01 0.31 -20.69
N ILE A 30 2.10 0.04 -19.94
CA ILE A 30 2.89 -1.18 -20.14
C ILE A 30 2.06 -2.43 -19.83
N LEU A 31 1.23 -2.40 -18.78
CA LEU A 31 0.36 -3.51 -18.42
C LEU A 31 -0.68 -3.78 -19.52
N VAL A 32 -1.39 -2.76 -19.98
CA VAL A 32 -2.39 -2.90 -21.06
C VAL A 32 -1.74 -3.40 -22.35
N TRP A 33 -0.59 -2.83 -22.72
CA TRP A 33 0.16 -3.29 -23.87
C TRP A 33 0.56 -4.77 -23.74
N SER A 34 1.10 -5.16 -22.58
CA SER A 34 1.47 -6.55 -22.30
C SER A 34 0.29 -7.52 -22.37
N LEU A 35 -0.92 -7.08 -22.01
CA LEU A 35 -2.13 -7.91 -22.13
C LEU A 35 -2.60 -8.02 -23.58
N LEU A 36 -2.57 -6.93 -24.33
CA LEU A 36 -3.00 -6.91 -25.75
C LEU A 36 -2.05 -7.72 -26.65
N THR A 37 -0.75 -7.63 -26.39
CA THR A 37 0.27 -8.40 -27.13
C THR A 37 0.57 -9.76 -26.51
N PHE A 38 -0.26 -10.23 -25.57
CA PHE A 38 -0.08 -11.54 -24.95
C PHE A 38 -0.29 -12.65 -25.99
N HIS A 39 0.81 -13.29 -26.40
CA HIS A 39 0.78 -14.51 -27.18
C HIS A 39 1.21 -15.67 -26.27
N PRO A 40 0.52 -16.83 -26.32
CA PRO A 40 0.96 -17.99 -25.55
C PRO A 40 2.43 -18.30 -25.90
N PRO A 41 3.31 -18.48 -24.90
CA PRO A 41 4.72 -18.71 -25.16
C PRO A 41 4.85 -19.99 -26.00
N SER A 42 5.71 -20.01 -27.02
CA SER A 42 6.04 -21.23 -27.75
C SER A 42 7.50 -21.59 -27.52
N TYR A 43 7.79 -22.87 -27.32
CA TYR A 43 9.16 -23.35 -27.20
C TYR A 43 9.53 -24.05 -28.52
N GLY A 44 10.26 -23.35 -29.38
CA GLY A 44 10.65 -23.84 -30.70
C GLY A 44 9.43 -24.10 -31.59
N THR A 45 9.21 -25.36 -31.97
CA THR A 45 8.05 -25.80 -32.77
C THR A 45 6.87 -26.29 -31.92
N VAL A 46 7.04 -26.41 -30.60
CA VAL A 46 6.02 -26.94 -29.69
C VAL A 46 5.26 -25.80 -29.02
N GLN A 47 3.94 -25.78 -29.23
CA GLN A 47 3.03 -24.85 -28.57
C GLN A 47 2.92 -25.18 -27.09
N TYR A 48 3.01 -24.17 -26.23
CA TYR A 48 2.84 -24.37 -24.80
C TYR A 48 1.41 -24.78 -24.48
N PRO A 49 1.20 -25.78 -23.62
CA PRO A 49 -0.13 -26.31 -23.39
C PRO A 49 -1.01 -25.29 -22.66
N ALA A 50 -2.30 -25.26 -23.01
CA ALA A 50 -3.27 -24.33 -22.42
C ALA A 50 -3.37 -24.45 -20.89
N TRP A 51 -3.18 -25.65 -20.33
CA TRP A 51 -3.16 -25.86 -18.88
C TRP A 51 -1.99 -25.14 -18.20
N GLY A 52 -0.83 -25.03 -18.86
CA GLY A 52 0.33 -24.34 -18.31
C GLY A 52 0.09 -22.83 -18.24
N VAL A 53 -0.54 -22.26 -19.27
CA VAL A 53 -0.94 -20.85 -19.28
C VAL A 53 -1.94 -20.58 -18.14
N ALA A 54 -2.93 -21.47 -17.97
CA ALA A 54 -3.90 -21.36 -16.88
C ALA A 54 -3.22 -21.36 -15.49
N LEU A 55 -2.23 -22.24 -15.26
CA LEU A 55 -1.46 -22.25 -14.01
C LEU A 55 -0.72 -20.93 -13.75
N GLY A 56 -0.15 -20.32 -14.79
CA GLY A 56 0.49 -19.00 -14.68
C GLY A 56 -0.48 -17.92 -14.21
N TRP A 57 -1.69 -17.88 -14.79
CA TRP A 57 -2.75 -16.96 -14.36
C TRP A 57 -3.23 -17.24 -12.94
N CYS A 58 -3.35 -18.52 -12.55
CA CYS A 58 -3.69 -18.91 -11.18
C CYS A 58 -2.64 -18.42 -10.18
N MET A 59 -1.34 -18.51 -10.53
CA MET A 59 -0.26 -18.05 -9.66
C MET A 59 -0.29 -16.52 -9.48
N ILE A 60 -0.53 -15.76 -10.55
CA ILE A 60 -0.70 -14.30 -10.48
C ILE A 60 -1.91 -13.94 -9.60
N ALA A 61 -3.05 -14.60 -9.82
CA ALA A 61 -4.25 -14.37 -9.02
C ALA A 61 -4.03 -14.69 -7.53
N PHE A 62 -3.30 -15.76 -7.23
CA PHE A 62 -2.95 -16.14 -5.86
C PHE A 62 -2.04 -15.10 -5.18
N CYS A 63 -1.09 -14.49 -5.88
CA CYS A 63 -0.30 -13.40 -5.31
C CYS A 63 -1.17 -12.15 -5.05
N LEU A 64 -2.06 -11.82 -5.97
CA LEU A 64 -2.88 -10.62 -5.89
C LEU A 64 -4.01 -10.73 -4.86
N ILE A 65 -4.57 -11.94 -4.60
CA ILE A 65 -5.69 -12.13 -3.66
C ILE A 65 -5.33 -11.85 -2.20
N TRP A 66 -4.06 -11.94 -1.82
CA TRP A 66 -3.60 -11.61 -0.47
C TRP A 66 -3.83 -10.14 -0.11
N ILE A 67 -3.74 -9.23 -1.09
CA ILE A 67 -3.94 -7.79 -0.89
C ILE A 67 -5.39 -7.50 -0.41
N PRO A 68 -6.45 -7.89 -1.14
CA PRO A 68 -7.82 -7.69 -0.69
C PRO A 68 -8.17 -8.55 0.52
N LEU A 69 -7.61 -9.76 0.66
CA LEU A 69 -7.88 -10.61 1.82
C LEU A 69 -7.43 -9.93 3.13
N VAL A 70 -6.22 -9.39 3.17
CA VAL A 70 -5.72 -8.65 4.33
C VAL A 70 -6.51 -7.36 4.53
N ALA A 71 -6.89 -6.67 3.46
CA ALA A 71 -7.73 -5.46 3.55
C ALA A 71 -9.09 -5.75 4.19
N VAL A 72 -9.79 -6.80 3.74
CA VAL A 72 -11.08 -7.24 4.29
C VAL A 72 -10.93 -7.69 5.73
N TRP A 73 -9.90 -8.49 6.05
CA TRP A 73 -9.65 -8.95 7.42
C TRP A 73 -9.45 -7.77 8.38
N LYS A 74 -8.72 -6.73 7.97
CA LYS A 74 -8.57 -5.48 8.74
C LYS A 74 -9.87 -4.71 8.90
N ILE A 75 -10.71 -4.64 7.85
CA ILE A 75 -12.02 -3.96 7.92
C ILE A 75 -13.00 -4.71 8.84
N LEU A 76 -12.99 -6.04 8.82
CA LEU A 76 -13.87 -6.85 9.68
C LEU A 76 -13.49 -6.74 11.17
N ASN A 77 -12.19 -6.71 11.47
CA ASN A 77 -11.68 -6.54 12.84
C ASN A 77 -11.84 -5.12 13.38
N ALA A 78 -11.94 -4.11 12.51
CA ALA A 78 -12.21 -2.73 12.95
C ALA A 78 -13.67 -2.59 13.39
N GLN A 79 -13.92 -2.05 14.59
CA GLN A 79 -15.28 -1.79 15.08
C GLN A 79 -15.74 -0.39 14.63
N GLY A 80 -17.03 -0.21 14.32
CA GLY A 80 -17.63 1.07 13.90
C GLY A 80 -18.39 1.05 12.57
N ASN A 81 -18.74 2.22 12.03
CA ASN A 81 -19.44 2.39 10.75
C ASN A 81 -18.54 2.01 9.55
N PRO A 82 -19.08 1.48 8.44
CA PRO A 82 -18.28 1.02 7.29
C PRO A 82 -17.39 2.12 6.70
N TRP A 83 -17.88 3.38 6.67
CA TRP A 83 -17.10 4.52 6.22
C TRP A 83 -15.92 4.86 7.15
N GLN A 84 -16.16 4.82 8.47
CA GLN A 84 -15.11 5.05 9.46
C GLN A 84 -14.04 3.94 9.42
N ARG A 85 -14.44 2.69 9.18
CA ARG A 85 -13.52 1.56 9.00
C ARG A 85 -12.62 1.74 7.78
N MET A 86 -13.17 2.16 6.64
CA MET A 86 -12.36 2.44 5.43
C MET A 86 -11.37 3.58 5.68
N CYS A 87 -11.82 4.68 6.29
CA CYS A 87 -10.94 5.79 6.65
C CYS A 87 -9.85 5.36 7.66
N ALA A 88 -10.18 4.52 8.63
CA ALA A 88 -9.23 4.01 9.62
C ALA A 88 -8.19 3.07 8.99
N VAL A 89 -8.59 2.17 8.08
CA VAL A 89 -7.66 1.26 7.39
C VAL A 89 -6.74 2.00 6.42
N CYS A 90 -7.20 3.12 5.85
CA CYS A 90 -6.37 4.02 5.05
C CYS A 90 -5.53 5.00 5.90
N SER A 91 -5.68 4.99 7.22
CA SER A 91 -4.90 5.84 8.12
C SER A 91 -3.58 5.14 8.52
N PRO A 92 -2.49 5.90 8.67
CA PRO A 92 -1.22 5.33 9.12
C PRO A 92 -1.31 4.87 10.58
N VAL A 93 -0.53 3.85 10.93
CA VAL A 93 -0.43 3.32 12.31
C VAL A 93 -0.06 4.42 13.31
N GLU A 94 -0.52 4.31 14.55
CA GLU A 94 -0.29 5.31 15.60
C GLU A 94 1.20 5.59 15.88
N GLY A 95 2.05 4.58 15.73
CA GLY A 95 3.51 4.69 15.83
C GLY A 95 4.21 5.25 14.59
N TRP A 96 3.47 5.65 13.55
CA TRP A 96 4.06 6.09 12.29
C TRP A 96 4.65 7.51 12.43
N GLY A 97 5.98 7.59 12.48
CA GLY A 97 6.72 8.83 12.64
C GLY A 97 8.21 8.58 12.89
N PRO A 98 9.01 9.63 13.12
CA PRO A 98 10.40 9.47 13.55
C PRO A 98 10.46 8.69 14.87
N TYR A 99 11.33 7.68 14.93
CA TYR A 99 11.44 6.74 16.06
C TYR A 99 11.77 7.45 17.39
N LEU A 100 12.65 8.46 17.35
CA LEU A 100 12.92 9.30 18.53
C LEU A 100 11.92 10.45 18.66
N GLU A 101 11.40 10.63 19.88
CA GLU A 101 10.49 11.73 20.24
C GLU A 101 11.13 13.12 20.06
N VAL A 102 12.44 13.24 20.23
CA VAL A 102 13.16 14.51 20.03
C VAL A 102 13.10 15.03 18.58
N HIS A 103 12.90 14.15 17.61
CA HIS A 103 12.77 14.50 16.19
C HIS A 103 11.32 14.56 15.73
N ARG A 104 10.37 14.32 16.64
CA ARG A 104 8.94 14.44 16.44
C ARG A 104 8.60 15.93 16.51
N GLY A 105 8.89 16.68 15.45
CA GLY A 105 8.58 18.13 15.38
C GLY A 105 7.10 18.43 15.65
N GLU A 106 6.75 19.71 15.81
CA GLU A 106 5.42 20.15 16.32
C GLU A 106 4.20 19.51 15.63
N ARG A 107 4.34 19.12 14.35
CA ARG A 107 3.30 18.45 13.55
C ARG A 107 2.80 17.14 14.17
N TYR A 108 3.68 16.38 14.81
CA TYR A 108 3.33 15.09 15.41
C TYR A 108 3.02 15.22 16.91
N TYR A 109 3.61 16.22 17.59
CA TYR A 109 3.28 16.53 18.99
C TYR A 109 1.80 16.94 19.15
N ARG A 110 1.32 17.89 18.33
CA ARG A 110 -0.06 18.39 18.38
C ARG A 110 -1.13 17.29 18.18
N LYS A 111 -0.83 16.28 17.35
CA LYS A 111 -1.76 15.15 17.10
C LYS A 111 -1.88 14.24 18.32
N ASN A 112 -0.78 14.00 19.04
CA ASN A 112 -0.81 13.27 20.31
C ASN A 112 -1.50 14.07 21.42
N SER A 113 -1.32 15.40 21.49
CA SER A 113 -1.94 16.23 22.55
C SER A 113 -3.47 16.35 22.44
N LEU A 114 -4.02 16.22 21.23
CA LEU A 114 -5.47 16.23 20.97
C LEU A 114 -6.13 14.87 21.23
N HIS A 115 -5.34 13.78 21.26
CA HIS A 115 -5.77 12.48 21.77
C HIS A 115 -5.37 12.37 23.25
N LEU A 116 -6.10 13.07 24.11
CA LEU A 116 -6.18 12.68 25.53
C LEU A 116 -6.72 11.24 25.61
N PRO A 117 -6.36 10.46 26.63
CA PRO A 117 -6.57 9.01 26.65
C PRO A 117 -8.07 8.71 26.78
N ASP A 118 -8.76 8.55 25.65
CA ASP A 118 -9.96 7.76 25.62
C ASP A 118 -9.51 6.31 25.76
N ASN A 119 -9.78 5.72 26.93
CA ASN A 119 -9.51 4.33 27.29
C ASN A 119 -10.15 3.27 26.34
N ASN A 120 -10.71 3.69 25.20
CA ASN A 120 -11.42 2.85 24.24
C ASN A 120 -10.87 2.92 22.80
N VAL A 121 -9.68 3.49 22.56
CA VAL A 121 -9.05 3.41 21.24
C VAL A 121 -8.26 2.11 21.16
N TYR A 122 -8.91 1.10 20.58
CA TYR A 122 -8.39 -0.16 20.04
C TYR A 122 -6.90 -0.44 20.31
N HIS A 123 -6.62 -1.08 21.44
CA HIS A 123 -5.49 -1.99 21.54
C HIS A 123 -5.68 -3.09 20.49
N ILE A 124 -5.21 -2.88 19.25
CA ILE A 124 -4.87 -3.99 18.37
C ILE A 124 -3.70 -4.65 19.09
N SER A 125 -3.99 -5.69 19.88
CA SER A 125 -2.98 -6.44 20.59
C SER A 125 -2.04 -7.04 19.54
N ASN A 126 -0.87 -6.41 19.39
CA ASN A 126 0.26 -6.96 18.67
C ASN A 126 0.90 -8.12 19.49
N ASN A 127 0.09 -9.09 19.90
CA ASN A 127 0.55 -10.35 20.45
C ASN A 127 1.04 -11.32 19.35
N LEU A 128 1.04 -10.89 18.09
CA LEU A 128 1.51 -11.65 16.92
C LEU A 128 2.82 -11.13 16.31
N THR A 129 3.44 -10.09 16.90
CA THR A 129 4.81 -9.63 16.54
C THR A 129 5.83 -9.85 17.67
N ARG A 130 5.48 -10.65 18.69
CA ARG A 130 6.38 -11.16 19.73
C ARG A 130 6.56 -12.69 19.65
N LEU A 131 6.76 -13.21 18.44
CA LEU A 131 7.37 -14.52 18.22
C LEU A 131 8.56 -14.34 17.28
#